data_AF-A0A1B8QT79-F1
#
_entry.id   AF-A0A1B8QT79-F1
#
_cell.length_a   1.000
_cell.length_b   1.000
_cell.length_c   1.000
_cell.angle_alpha   90.00
_cell.angle_beta   90.00
_cell.angle_gamma   90.00
#
_symmetry.space_group_name_H-M   'P 1'
#
loop_
_entity.id
_entity.type
_entity.pdbx_description
1 polymer ?
#
loop_
_entity_poly.entity_id
_entity_poly.type
_entity_poly.pdbx_seq_one_letter_code
_entity_poly.pdbx_strand_id
1 'polypeptide(L)' 'MYHRLLHKYKEFEGQSNVIVGMGELPWSEYKQGWIAPSGIVVLDRQEAIRIATYLDKLYTKNNIRIATKRNSYR' A
#
# COMPACT_ATOMS: atom_id res chain seq x y z
N MET A 1 -0.92 -25.66 -4.13
CA MET A 1 0.04 -25.37 -3.03
C MET A 1 0.52 -23.93 -3.17
N TYR A 2 0.17 -23.09 -2.19
CA TYR A 2 0.49 -21.66 -2.15
C TYR A 2 2.00 -21.44 -1.94
N HIS A 3 2.70 -20.87 -2.92
CA HIS A 3 4.01 -20.26 -2.71
C HIS A 3 3.82 -18.90 -2.03
N ARG A 4 3.72 -18.89 -0.69
CA ARG A 4 3.92 -17.67 0.10
C ARG A 4 5.42 -17.39 0.16
N LEU A 5 5.92 -16.56 -0.76
CA LEU A 5 7.26 -16.00 -0.69
C LEU A 5 7.34 -15.03 0.49
N LEU A 6 7.69 -15.56 1.66
CA LEU A 6 7.95 -14.84 2.92
C LEU A 6 9.26 -14.03 2.91
N HIS A 7 9.95 -13.94 1.77
CA HIS A 7 11.32 -13.44 1.68
C HIS A 7 11.49 -12.03 1.09
N LYS A 8 10.42 -11.22 0.96
CA LYS A 8 10.51 -9.95 0.22
C LYS A 8 10.81 -8.68 1.04
N TYR A 9 10.99 -8.77 2.35
CA TYR A 9 11.20 -7.58 3.20
C TYR A 9 12.39 -7.72 4.15
N LYS A 10 13.47 -8.37 3.68
CA LYS A 10 14.77 -8.28 4.35
C LYS A 10 15.34 -6.89 4.11
N GLU A 11 14.94 -5.96 4.98
CA GLU A 11 15.75 -4.91 5.59
C GLU A 11 16.98 -4.50 4.76
N PHE A 12 16.78 -3.57 3.84
CA PHE A 12 17.86 -2.72 3.32
C PHE A 12 17.81 -1.40 4.10
N GLU A 13 18.96 -0.95 4.57
CA GLU A 13 19.21 0.23 5.41
C GLU A 13 18.92 1.56 4.66
N GLY A 14 17.66 1.76 4.28
CA GLY A 14 17.12 2.98 3.67
C GLY A 14 15.78 3.34 4.31
N GLN A 15 15.31 4.57 4.09
CA GLN A 15 13.99 4.97 4.57
C GLN A 15 12.94 3.96 4.08
N SER A 16 12.33 3.25 5.03
CA SER A 16 11.47 2.11 4.70
C SER A 16 10.19 2.56 3.97
N ASN A 17 9.62 1.65 3.18
CA ASN A 17 8.27 1.82 2.63
C ASN A 17 7.29 2.19 3.74
N VAL A 18 6.34 3.05 3.42
CA VAL A 18 5.23 3.33 4.32
C VAL A 18 4.12 2.34 4.02
N ILE A 19 3.79 1.51 5.01
CA ILE A 19 2.77 0.46 4.89
C ILE A 19 1.74 0.67 6.01
N VAL A 20 0.47 0.80 5.63
CA VAL A 20 -0.68 0.88 6.53
C VAL A 20 -1.75 -0.06 6.00
N GLY A 21 -1.98 -1.19 6.67
CA GLY A 21 -2.92 -2.21 6.20
C GLY A 21 -2.59 -2.68 4.79
N MET A 22 -3.51 -2.48 3.84
CA MET A 22 -3.31 -2.77 2.41
C MET A 22 -2.78 -1.57 1.60
N GLY A 23 -2.63 -0.40 2.22
CA GLY A 23 -2.06 0.78 1.60
C GLY A 23 -0.54 0.79 1.74
N GLU A 24 0.17 0.72 0.61
CA GLU A 24 1.64 0.80 0.56
C GLU A 24 2.09 1.96 -0.33
N LEU A 25 3.07 2.71 0.17
CA LEU A 25 3.84 3.68 -0.60
C LEU A 25 5.32 3.23 -0.61
N PRO A 26 5.84 2.78 -1.76
CA PRO A 26 7.24 2.39 -1.87
C PRO A 26 8.16 3.61 -1.81
N TRP A 27 9.27 3.47 -1.09
CA TRP A 27 10.36 4.44 -1.16
C TRP A 27 11.12 4.30 -2.48
N SER A 28 11.48 5.43 -3.08
CA SER A 28 12.32 5.49 -4.27
C SER A 28 13.65 6.14 -3.91
N GLU A 29 14.73 5.36 -4.01
CA GLU A 29 16.09 5.88 -3.82
C GLU A 29 16.47 6.89 -4.92
N TYR A 30 16.00 6.68 -6.16
CA TYR A 30 16.27 7.58 -7.28
C TYR A 30 15.61 8.95 -7.12
N LYS A 31 14.36 8.98 -6.63
CA LYS A 31 13.61 10.23 -6.44
C LYS A 31 13.71 10.78 -5.01
N GLN A 32 14.38 10.05 -4.12
CA GLN A 32 14.50 10.35 -2.69
C GLN A 32 13.16 10.65 -2.01
N GLY A 33 12.15 9.81 -2.26
CA GLY A 33 10.79 10.02 -1.75
C GLY A 33 9.88 8.81 -1.92
N TRP A 34 8.73 8.84 -1.25
CA TRP A 34 7.69 7.83 -1.40
C TRP A 34 6.85 8.07 -2.65
N ILE A 35 6.63 7.03 -3.45
CA ILE A 35 5.86 7.15 -4.70
C ILE A 35 4.39 6.83 -4.42
N ALA A 36 3.51 7.80 -4.63
CA ALA A 36 2.07 7.59 -4.62
C ALA A 36 1.61 6.84 -5.89
N PRO A 37 0.44 6.17 -5.89
CA PRO A 37 -0.09 5.51 -7.09
C PRO A 37 -0.31 6.43 -8.30
N SER A 38 -0.46 7.74 -8.06
CA SER A 38 -0.53 8.76 -9.10
C SER A 38 0.82 9.06 -9.77
N GLY A 39 1.93 8.50 -9.27
CA GLY A 39 3.29 8.80 -9.70
C GLY A 39 3.93 10.02 -9.02
N ILE A 40 3.18 10.72 -8.16
CA ILE A 40 3.68 11.85 -7.36
C ILE A 40 4.68 11.34 -6.33
N VAL A 41 5.77 12.10 -6.14
CA VAL A 41 6.77 11.84 -5.10
C VAL A 41 6.41 12.63 -3.87
N VAL A 42 6.29 11.94 -2.76
CA VAL A 42 5.98 12.49 -1.44
C VAL A 42 7.26 12.46 -0.63
N LEU A 43 7.72 13.62 -0.19
CA LEU A 43 8.98 13.76 0.56
C LEU A 43 8.73 13.77 2.07
N ASP A 44 7.52 14.15 2.50
CA ASP A 44 7.14 14.15 3.91
C ASP A 44 6.56 12.80 4.33
N ARG A 45 7.07 12.26 5.44
CA ARG A 45 6.67 10.95 5.94
C ARG A 45 5.25 10.95 6.48
N GLN A 46 4.80 12.03 7.12
CA GLN A 46 3.44 12.10 7.65
C GLN A 46 2.41 12.14 6.52
N GLU A 47 2.71 12.87 5.44
CA GLU A 47 1.90 12.87 4.24
C GLU A 47 1.87 11.48 3.58
N ALA A 48 3.00 10.78 3.49
CA ALA A 48 3.04 9.42 2.96
C ALA A 48 2.14 8.46 3.78
N ILE A 49 2.16 8.57 5.11
CA ILE A 49 1.29 7.78 6.02
C ILE A 49 -0.18 8.13 5.79
N ARG A 50 -0.51 9.41 5.61
CA ARG A 50 -1.89 9.85 5.34
C ARG A 50 -2.41 9.25 4.03
N ILE A 51 -1.59 9.22 2.99
CA ILE A 51 -1.95 8.63 1.69
C ILE A 51 -2.08 7.11 1.81
N ALA A 52 -1.16 6.42 2.47
CA ALA A 52 -1.25 4.97 2.72
C ALA A 52 -2.54 4.61 3.45
N THR A 53 -2.88 5.37 4.50
CA THR A 53 -4.14 5.20 5.25
C THR A 53 -5.38 5.40 4.38
N TYR A 54 -5.34 6.35 3.45
CA TYR A 54 -6.43 6.56 2.51
C TYR A 54 -6.58 5.39 1.52
N LEU A 55 -5.47 4.86 1.01
CA LEU A 55 -5.47 3.68 0.14
C LEU A 55 -6.03 2.45 0.84
N ASP A 56 -5.65 2.20 2.09
CA ASP A 56 -6.20 1.11 2.90
C ASP A 56 -7.73 1.19 3.04
N LYS A 57 -8.25 2.39 3.31
CA LYS A 57 -9.70 2.64 3.37
C LYS A 57 -10.38 2.34 2.04
N LEU A 58 -9.77 2.69 0.91
CA LEU A 58 -10.30 2.40 -0.42
C LEU A 58 -10.32 0.89 -0.71
N TYR A 59 -9.23 0.18 -0.41
CA TYR A 59 -9.17 -1.27 -0.55
C TYR A 59 -10.22 -1.97 0.31
N THR A 60 -10.35 -1.56 1.56
CA THR A 60 -11.35 -2.09 2.49
C THR A 60 -12.77 -1.89 1.96
N LYS A 61 -13.12 -0.67 1.51
CA LYS A 61 -14.43 -0.38 0.90
C LYS A 61 -14.70 -1.21 -0.35
N ASN A 62 -13.70 -1.35 -1.22
CA ASN A 62 -13.83 -2.14 -2.45
C ASN A 62 -14.01 -3.64 -2.15
N ASN A 63 -13.28 -4.18 -1.19
CA ASN A 63 -13.40 -5.56 -0.75
C ASN A 63 -14.81 -5.86 -0.21
N ILE A 64 -15.35 -4.97 0.63
CA ILE A 64 -16.73 -5.07 1.13
C ILE A 64 -17.71 -5.07 -0.03
N ARG A 65 -17.59 -4.12 -0.98
CA ARG A 65 -18.47 -4.04 -2.15
C ARG A 65 -18.45 -5.32 -3.00
N ILE A 66 -17.27 -5.87 -3.25
CA ILE A 66 -17.11 -7.11 -4.03
C ILE A 66 -17.76 -8.29 -3.29
N ALA A 67 -17.55 -8.39 -1.96
CA ALA A 67 -18.15 -9.44 -1.14
C ALA A 67 -19.69 -9.35 -1.13
N THR A 68 -20.26 -8.15 -0.96
CA THR A 68 -21.71 -7.94 -0.99
C THR A 68 -22.31 -8.31 -2.35
N LYS A 69 -21.67 -7.89 -3.46
CA LYS A 69 -22.13 -8.28 -4.81
C LYS A 69 -22.14 -9.80 -4.99
N ARG A 70 -21.10 -10.51 -4.56
CA ARG A 70 -21.04 -11.98 -4.69
C ARG A 70 -22.20 -12.66 -3.94
N ASN A 71 -22.60 -12.12 -2.79
CA ASN A 71 -23.71 -12.66 -2.01
C ASN A 71 -25.10 -12.34 -2.59
N SER A 72 -25.26 -11.26 -3.36
CA SER A 72 -26.55 -10.91 -3.98
C SER A 72 -26.89 -11.73 -5.24
N TYR A 73 -25.92 -12.46 -5.79
CA TYR A 73 -26.13 -13.36 -6.95
C TYR A 73 -26.27 -14.84 -6.53
N ARG A 74 -26.40 -15.11 -5.23
CA ARG A 74 -26.76 -16.41 -4.66
C ARG A 74 -28.23 -16.39 -4.28
#